data_AF-A0A8J8J898-F1
#
_entry.id   AF-A0A8J8J898-F1
#
_cell.length_a   1.000
_cell.length_b   1.000
_cell.length_c   1.000
_cell.angle_alpha   90.00
_cell.angle_beta   90.00
_cell.angle_gamma   90.00
#
_symmetry.space_group_name_H-M   'P 1'
#
loop_
_entity.id
_entity.type
_entity.pdbx_description
1 polymer ?
#
loop_
_entity_poly.entity_id
_entity_poly.type
_entity_poly.pdbx_seq_one_letter_code
_entity_poly.pdbx_strand_id
1 'polypeptide(L)' 'MMEMEEFVEVKIPKSLYDRIKERVEEAGFDSVDEYVTYVLREVLASLEEEEEEVFSEEEEEKVKERLRALGYLD' A
#
# COMPACT_ATOMS: atom_id res chain seq x y z
N MET A 1 -3.16 16.69 -21.39
CA MET A 1 -1.81 16.16 -21.64
C MET A 1 -1.82 14.77 -21.03
N MET A 2 -1.49 13.73 -21.79
CA MET A 2 -1.27 12.42 -21.16
C MET A 2 0.01 12.55 -20.35
N GLU A 3 -0.07 12.46 -19.03
CA GLU A 3 1.12 12.23 -18.21
C GLU A 3 1.77 10.95 -18.74
N MET A 4 2.96 11.07 -19.31
CA MET A 4 3.81 9.90 -19.53
C MET A 4 4.25 9.47 -18.14
N GLU A 5 3.74 8.34 -17.65
CA GLU A 5 4.26 7.73 -16.43
C GLU A 5 5.78 7.55 -16.59
N GLU A 6 6.55 8.07 -15.65
CA GLU A 6 8.00 7.86 -15.60
C GLU A 6 8.26 6.47 -15.01
N PHE A 7 8.85 5.58 -15.81
CA PHE A 7 9.19 4.23 -15.37
C PHE A 7 10.62 4.17 -14.85
N VAL A 8 10.84 3.39 -13.78
CA VAL A 8 12.15 3.14 -13.17
C VAL A 8 12.52 1.66 -13.26
N GLU A 9 13.80 1.37 -13.53
CA GLU A 9 14.29 -0.02 -13.56
C GLU A 9 14.55 -0.55 -12.15
N VAL A 10 13.89 -1.64 -11.77
CA VAL A 10 14.07 -2.32 -10.48
C VAL A 10 14.71 -3.68 -10.71
N LYS A 11 15.80 -3.97 -9.99
CA LYS A 11 16.44 -5.29 -10.03
C LYS A 11 15.74 -6.25 -9.08
N ILE A 12 15.04 -7.22 -9.65
CA ILE A 12 14.43 -8.33 -8.90
C ILE A 12 15.15 -9.66 -9.17
N PRO A 13 15.21 -10.57 -8.18
CA PRO A 13 15.73 -11.91 -8.38
C PRO A 13 14.97 -12.64 -9.50
N LYS A 14 15.70 -13.37 -10.36
CA LYS A 14 15.06 -14.17 -11.43
C LYS A 14 14.00 -15.13 -10.90
N SER A 15 14.25 -15.76 -9.75
CA SER A 15 13.30 -16.67 -9.10
C SER A 15 11.96 -16.02 -8.76
N LEU A 16 11.94 -14.74 -8.42
CA LEU A 16 10.71 -13.98 -8.20
C LEU A 16 10.05 -13.62 -9.52
N TYR A 17 10.84 -13.19 -10.51
CA TYR A 17 10.32 -12.89 -11.85
C TYR A 17 9.64 -14.10 -12.50
N ASP A 18 10.25 -15.29 -12.44
CA ASP A 18 9.66 -16.52 -12.99
C ASP A 18 8.31 -16.84 -12.34
N ARG A 19 8.22 -16.74 -11.00
CA ARG A 19 6.96 -16.92 -10.27
C ARG A 19 5.90 -15.89 -10.63
N ILE A 20 6.31 -14.63 -10.79
CA ILE A 20 5.41 -13.55 -11.20
C ILE A 20 4.89 -13.84 -12.61
N LYS A 21 5.76 -14.29 -13.51
CA LYS A 21 5.40 -14.61 -14.90
C LYS A 21 4.37 -15.74 -14.97
N GLU A 22 4.57 -16.84 -14.23
CA GLU A 22 3.58 -17.93 -14.14
C GLU A 22 2.22 -17.38 -13.67
N ARG A 23 2.24 -16.50 -12.66
CA ARG A 23 1.04 -15.91 -12.08
C ARG A 23 0.35 -14.90 -13.00
N VAL A 24 1.11 -14.18 -13.82
CA VAL A 24 0.60 -13.26 -14.86
C VAL A 24 -0.17 -14.02 -15.93
N GLU A 25 0.35 -15.18 -16.36
CA GLU A 25 -0.32 -16.05 -17.34
C GLU A 25 -1.64 -16.60 -16.79
N GLU A 26 -1.70 -16.93 -15.49
CA GLU A 26 -2.94 -17.38 -14.84
C GLU A 26 -3.94 -16.25 -14.55
N ALA A 27 -3.45 -15.06 -14.20
CA ALA A 27 -4.28 -13.93 -13.79
C ALA A 27 -4.83 -13.12 -14.98
N GLY A 28 -4.36 -13.38 -16.21
CA GLY A 28 -4.88 -12.75 -17.43
C GLY A 28 -4.39 -11.32 -17.66
N PHE A 29 -3.22 -10.96 -17.12
CA PHE A 29 -2.59 -9.68 -17.38
C PHE A 29 -1.77 -9.74 -18.68
N ASP A 30 -1.80 -8.67 -19.48
CA ASP A 30 -1.07 -8.57 -20.75
C ASP A 30 0.44 -8.36 -20.56
N SER A 31 0.89 -7.90 -19.38
CA SER A 31 2.30 -7.62 -19.10
C SER A 31 2.68 -7.84 -17.64
N VAL A 32 3.91 -8.31 -17.42
CA VAL A 32 4.50 -8.49 -16.08
C VAL A 32 4.58 -7.15 -15.34
N ASP A 33 4.91 -6.08 -16.06
CA ASP A 33 5.01 -4.72 -15.54
C ASP A 33 3.68 -4.22 -14.98
N GLU A 34 2.56 -4.57 -15.62
CA GLU A 34 1.21 -4.18 -15.19
C GLU A 34 0.84 -4.92 -13.90
N TYR A 35 1.09 -6.22 -13.84
CA TYR A 35 0.85 -7.02 -12.65
C TYR A 35 1.71 -6.55 -11.46
N VAL A 36 3.01 -6.28 -11.69
CA VAL A 36 3.89 -5.77 -10.64
C VAL A 36 3.41 -4.42 -10.14
N THR A 37 3.02 -3.52 -11.05
CA THR A 37 2.44 -2.22 -10.70
C THR A 37 1.17 -2.36 -9.86
N TYR A 38 0.25 -3.24 -10.28
CA TYR A 38 -1.00 -3.50 -9.57
C TYR A 38 -0.74 -4.00 -8.15
N VAL A 39 0.10 -5.02 -8.00
CA VAL A 39 0.43 -5.60 -6.69
C VAL A 39 1.13 -4.59 -5.79
N LEU A 40 2.07 -3.81 -6.33
CA LEU A 40 2.75 -2.77 -5.54
C LEU A 40 1.77 -1.68 -5.09
N ARG A 41 0.83 -1.26 -5.95
CA ARG A 41 -0.22 -0.30 -5.57
C ARG A 41 -1.13 -0.86 -4.48
N GLU A 42 -1.58 -2.10 -4.61
CA GLU A 42 -2.45 -2.76 -3.62
C GLU A 42 -1.75 -2.91 -2.26
N VAL A 43 -0.47 -3.33 -2.27
CA VAL A 43 0.34 -3.48 -1.05
C VAL A 43 0.61 -2.12 -0.40
N LEU A 44 0.94 -1.09 -1.18
CA LEU A 44 1.15 0.26 -0.63
C LEU A 44 -0.13 0.83 -0.04
N ALA A 45 -1.27 0.70 -0.74
CA ALA A 45 -2.56 1.15 -0.22
C ALA A 45 -2.93 0.43 1.08
N SER A 46 -2.69 -0.87 1.17
CA SER A 46 -2.94 -1.65 2.40
C SER A 46 -2.05 -1.19 3.55
N LEU A 47 -0.77 -0.88 3.27
CA LEU A 47 0.17 -0.37 4.28
C LEU A 47 -0.17 1.06 4.71
N GLU A 48 -0.64 1.90 3.79
CA GLU A 48 -1.11 3.26 4.11
C GLU A 48 -2.39 3.22 4.94
N GLU A 49 -3.33 2.32 4.65
CA GLU A 49 -4.52 2.09 5.48
C GLU A 49 -4.15 1.55 6.87
N GLU A 50 -3.21 0.60 6.97
CA GLU A 50 -2.71 0.13 8.27
C GLU A 50 -1.96 1.24 9.02
N GLU A 51 -1.16 2.08 8.35
CA GLU A 51 -0.54 3.25 8.98
C GLU A 51 -1.61 4.25 9.44
N GLU A 52 -2.60 4.59 8.60
CA GLU A 52 -3.72 5.47 8.99
C GLU A 52 -4.52 4.90 10.16
N GLU A 53 -4.80 3.59 10.20
CA GLU A 53 -5.46 2.95 11.34
C GLU A 53 -4.62 3.04 12.62
N VAL A 54 -3.32 2.76 12.55
CA VAL A 54 -2.40 2.84 13.70
C VAL A 54 -2.24 4.30 14.19
N PHE A 55 -2.15 5.27 13.27
CA PHE A 55 -2.14 6.70 13.62
C PHE A 55 -3.49 7.11 14.22
N SER A 56 -4.62 6.61 13.72
CA SER A 56 -5.96 6.94 14.21
C SER A 56 -6.22 6.45 15.63
N GLU A 57 -5.74 5.27 16.02
CA GLU A 57 -5.84 4.77 17.39
C GLU A 57 -4.99 5.61 18.37
N GLU A 58 -3.75 5.94 17.97
CA GLU A 58 -2.88 6.83 18.76
C GLU A 58 -3.43 8.26 18.87
N GLU A 59 -4.05 8.77 17.80
CA GLU A 59 -4.70 10.08 17.79
C GLU A 59 -6.00 10.07 18.60
N GLU A 60 -6.81 9.00 18.54
CA GLU A 60 -7.98 8.83 19.39
C GLU A 60 -7.60 8.80 20.87
N GLU A 61 -6.52 8.10 21.26
CA GLU A 61 -6.03 8.11 22.64
C GLU A 61 -5.61 9.52 23.08
N LYS A 62 -4.86 10.25 22.25
CA LYS A 62 -4.45 11.64 22.54
C LYS A 62 -5.65 12.57 22.66
N VAL A 63 -6.69 12.39 21.83
CA VAL A 63 -7.93 13.17 21.92
C VAL A 63 -8.73 12.79 23.17
N LYS A 64 -8.84 11.51 23.51
CA LYS A 64 -9.49 11.04 24.75
C LYS A 64 -8.77 11.55 26.00
N GLU A 65 -7.45 11.60 26.00
CA GLU A 65 -6.65 12.13 27.12
C GLU A 65 -6.86 13.64 27.28
N ARG A 66 -6.90 14.39 26.16
CA ARG A 66 -7.24 15.83 26.17
C ARG A 66 -8.66 16.10 26.64
N LEU A 67 -9.64 15.29 26.25
CA LEU A 67 -11.04 15.44 26.68
C LEU A 67 -11.23 15.09 28.16
N ARG A 68 -10.50 14.09 28.68
CA ARG A 68 -10.44 13.79 30.13
C ARG A 68 -9.79 14.93 30.91
N ALA A 69 -8.68 15.48 30.43
CA ALA A 69 -8.01 16.63 31.06
C ALA A 69 -8.88 17.90 31.10
N LEU A 70 -9.83 18.03 30.16
CA LEU A 70 -10.80 19.12 30.10
C LEU A 70 -12.10 18.83 30.87
N GLY A 71 -12.24 17.65 31.49
CA GLY A 71 -13.37 17.30 32.35
C GLY A 71 -14.68 16.97 31.62
N TYR A 72 -14.61 16.60 30.33
CA TYR A 72 -15.79 16.25 29.52
C TYR A 72 -16.13 14.75 29.51
N LEU A 73 -15.26 13.91 30.08
CA LEU A 73 -15.45 12.46 30.27
C LEU A 73 -14.99 12.13 31.69
N ASP A 74 -15.90 11.57 32.51
CA ASP A 74 -15.61 10.98 33.83
C ASP A 74 -15.16 9.53 33.66
#